data_AF-A0A972C7B6-F1
#
_entry.id   AF-A0A972C7B6-F1
#
_cell.length_a   1.000
_cell.length_b   1.000
_cell.length_c   1.000
_cell.angle_alpha   90.00
_cell.angle_beta   90.00
_cell.angle_gamma   90.00
#
_symmetry.space_group_name_H-M   'P 1'
#
loop_
_entity.id
_entity.type
_entity.pdbx_description
1 polymer ?
#
loop_
_entity_poly.entity_id
_entity_poly.type
_entity_poly.pdbx_seq_one_letter_code
_entity_poly.pdbx_strand_id
1 'polypeptide(L)'
;MKKRLSLILATTAALFCFAQPALADDFICEGSIGSRSIDDNIKVPNGASCALNGTRVDGNIEVHRRASLRMNGAKIDGNVISEGASQIHISNSRIDGNIEAKTYTPSLTVSGTAVDGNIVCEDGTRLKGSNNRVDGNIECRNK
;
A
#
# COMPACT_ATOMS: atom_id res chain seq x y z
N MET A 1 -65.51 -23.65 34.91
CA MET A 1 -64.35 -24.51 35.23
C MET A 1 -63.40 -24.50 34.04
N LYS A 2 -62.10 -24.38 34.33
CA LYS A 2 -60.97 -24.11 33.42
C LYS A 2 -60.72 -25.25 32.41
N LYS A 3 -60.33 -24.94 31.17
CA LYS A 3 -59.21 -25.59 30.45
C LYS A 3 -58.78 -24.75 29.23
N ARG A 4 -57.49 -24.40 29.23
CA ARG A 4 -56.77 -23.60 28.23
C ARG A 4 -56.36 -24.53 27.08
N LEU A 5 -56.39 -24.05 25.83
CA LEU A 5 -55.66 -24.70 24.75
C LEU A 5 -54.89 -23.65 23.94
N SER A 6 -53.62 -23.97 23.72
CA SER A 6 -52.50 -23.05 23.55
C SER A 6 -52.38 -22.47 22.15
N LEU A 7 -52.14 -21.16 22.08
CA LEU A 7 -51.58 -20.49 20.91
C LEU A 7 -50.06 -20.73 20.93
N ILE A 8 -49.53 -21.46 19.94
CA ILE A 8 -48.08 -21.54 19.72
C ILE A 8 -47.80 -20.76 18.45
N LEU A 9 -47.45 -19.49 18.61
CA LEU A 9 -46.89 -18.68 17.54
C LEU A 9 -45.37 -18.91 17.57
N ALA A 10 -44.86 -19.78 16.69
CA ALA A 10 -43.44 -20.00 16.53
C ALA A 10 -42.80 -18.76 15.89
N THR A 11 -42.29 -17.84 16.72
CA THR A 11 -41.47 -16.72 16.26
C THR A 11 -40.05 -17.21 16.03
N THR A 12 -39.73 -17.55 14.79
CA THR A 12 -38.35 -17.76 14.33
C THR A 12 -37.62 -16.42 14.33
N ALA A 13 -36.78 -16.18 15.34
CA ALA A 13 -35.86 -15.06 15.36
C ALA A 13 -34.75 -15.30 14.32
N ALA A 14 -34.88 -14.72 13.13
CA ALA A 14 -33.81 -14.69 12.14
C ALA A 14 -32.71 -13.73 12.64
N LEU A 15 -31.57 -14.28 13.08
CA LEU A 15 -30.34 -13.50 13.25
C LEU A 15 -29.87 -13.03 11.87
N PHE A 16 -30.21 -11.79 11.50
CA PHE A 16 -29.52 -11.11 10.42
C PHE A 16 -28.14 -10.68 10.93
N CYS A 17 -27.12 -11.49 10.66
CA CYS A 17 -25.74 -11.01 10.66
C CYS A 17 -25.59 -10.00 9.51
N PHE A 18 -25.79 -8.72 9.80
CA PHE A 18 -25.33 -7.66 8.90
C PHE A 18 -23.80 -7.64 9.00
N ALA A 19 -23.13 -8.32 8.07
CA ALA A 19 -21.72 -8.08 7.83
C ALA A 19 -21.59 -6.63 7.38
N GLN A 20 -21.12 -5.75 8.26
CA GLN A 20 -20.77 -4.39 7.84
C GLN A 20 -19.60 -4.50 6.86
N PRO A 21 -19.65 -3.79 5.71
CA PRO A 21 -18.48 -3.71 4.85
C PRO A 21 -17.36 -3.04 5.66
N ALA A 22 -16.23 -3.74 5.81
CA ALA A 22 -15.02 -3.13 6.33
C ALA A 22 -14.53 -2.14 5.26
N LEU A 23 -14.81 -0.86 5.47
CA LEU A 23 -14.16 0.21 4.72
C LEU A 23 -12.75 0.33 5.33
N ALA A 24 -11.76 -0.29 4.69
CA ALA A 24 -10.36 0.02 4.97
C ALA A 24 -10.14 1.47 4.53
N ASP A 25 -9.95 2.37 5.48
CA ASP A 25 -9.74 3.79 5.22
C ASP A 25 -8.23 3.98 5.04
N ASP A 26 -7.80 4.38 3.84
CA ASP A 26 -6.37 4.51 3.55
C ASP A 26 -5.71 5.49 4.53
N PHE A 27 -4.52 5.14 5.03
CA PHE A 27 -3.73 6.04 5.86
C PHE A 27 -3.13 7.17 5.00
N ILE A 28 -3.55 8.40 5.24
CA ILE A 28 -3.01 9.58 4.54
C ILE A 28 -1.66 9.98 5.15
N CYS A 29 -0.60 9.95 4.35
CA CYS A 29 0.74 10.36 4.77
C CYS A 29 1.17 11.69 4.14
N GLU A 30 1.32 12.73 4.98
CA GLU A 30 1.79 14.07 4.58
C GLU A 30 3.02 14.51 5.40
N GLY A 31 3.71 13.57 6.05
CA GLY A 31 4.86 13.85 6.89
C GLY A 31 5.74 12.62 7.14
N SER A 32 6.48 12.62 8.24
CA SER A 32 7.34 11.49 8.59
C SER A 32 6.69 10.56 9.61
N ILE A 33 6.83 9.26 9.35
CA ILE A 33 6.41 8.17 10.20
C ILE A 33 7.66 7.40 10.63
N GLY A 34 7.80 7.17 11.93
CA GLY A 34 8.89 6.38 12.50
C GLY A 34 8.58 4.87 12.50
N SER A 35 9.25 4.15 13.38
CA SER A 35 9.09 2.70 13.50
C SER A 35 7.78 2.37 14.23
N ARG A 36 6.76 2.04 13.44
CA ARG A 36 5.46 1.53 13.88
C ARG A 36 4.82 0.72 12.74
N SER A 37 3.76 -0.01 13.06
CA SER A 37 2.92 -0.69 12.06
C SER A 37 1.76 0.20 11.61
N ILE A 38 1.40 0.07 10.33
CA ILE A 38 0.19 0.60 9.70
C ILE A 38 -0.49 -0.59 9.03
N ASP A 39 -1.69 -0.92 9.49
CA ASP A 39 -2.41 -2.14 9.09
C ASP A 39 -3.23 -1.94 7.80
N ASP A 40 -3.22 -0.72 7.25
CA ASP A 40 -3.93 -0.30 6.04
C ASP A 40 -2.96 0.09 4.90
N ASN A 41 -3.52 0.43 3.74
CA ASN A 41 -2.73 1.09 2.69
C ASN A 41 -2.29 2.49 3.13
N ILE A 42 -1.24 3.01 2.51
CA ILE A 42 -0.84 4.41 2.62
C ILE A 42 -1.13 5.12 1.31
N LYS A 43 -1.72 6.30 1.42
CA LYS A 43 -1.85 7.25 0.31
C LYS A 43 -1.01 8.48 0.59
N VAL A 44 -0.14 8.85 -0.34
CA VAL A 44 0.60 10.11 -0.33
C VAL A 44 -0.08 11.06 -1.32
N PRO A 45 -0.84 12.08 -0.85
CA PRO A 45 -1.62 12.96 -1.70
C PRO A 45 -0.77 13.79 -2.66
N ASN A 46 -1.43 14.40 -3.65
CA ASN A 46 -0.79 15.27 -4.64
C ASN A 46 0.10 16.34 -3.98
N GLY A 47 1.38 16.40 -4.36
CA GLY A 47 2.32 17.39 -3.84
C GLY A 47 2.77 17.17 -2.39
N ALA A 48 2.25 16.16 -1.69
CA ALA A 48 2.64 15.86 -0.33
C ALA A 48 4.00 15.15 -0.28
N SER A 49 4.62 15.15 0.90
CA SER A 49 5.86 14.42 1.15
C SER A 49 5.65 13.42 2.29
N CYS A 50 6.01 12.17 2.05
CA CYS A 50 5.92 11.10 3.04
C CYS A 50 7.31 10.49 3.28
N ALA A 51 7.67 10.30 4.54
CA ALA A 51 8.92 9.62 4.92
C ALA A 51 8.64 8.48 5.90
N LEU A 52 8.91 7.24 5.49
CA LEU A 52 8.74 6.03 6.31
C LEU A 52 10.10 5.54 6.79
N ASN A 53 10.34 5.56 8.10
CA ASN A 53 11.63 5.20 8.71
C ASN A 53 11.44 4.04 9.69
N GLY A 54 11.84 2.83 9.30
CA GLY A 54 11.60 1.63 10.11
C GLY A 54 10.13 1.24 10.22
N THR A 55 9.27 1.79 9.36
CA THR A 55 7.82 1.57 9.37
C THR A 55 7.46 0.24 8.72
N ARG A 56 6.47 -0.45 9.28
CA ARG A 56 5.83 -1.63 8.68
C ARG A 56 4.47 -1.23 8.13
N VAL A 57 4.17 -1.64 6.90
CA VAL A 57 2.89 -1.38 6.24
C VAL A 57 2.36 -2.70 5.71
N ASP A 58 1.19 -3.11 6.17
CA ASP A 58 0.58 -4.38 5.74
C ASP A 58 -0.12 -4.22 4.38
N GLY A 59 -0.47 -2.98 4.01
CA GLY A 59 -1.07 -2.65 2.71
C GLY A 59 -0.09 -2.17 1.62
N ASN A 60 -0.67 -1.56 0.59
CA ASN A 60 0.05 -0.91 -0.50
C ASN A 60 0.42 0.53 -0.15
N ILE A 61 1.36 1.13 -0.89
CA ILE A 61 1.61 2.56 -0.87
C ILE A 61 1.30 3.14 -2.24
N GLU A 62 0.42 4.14 -2.29
CA GLU A 62 0.08 4.87 -3.51
C GLU A 62 0.57 6.33 -3.44
N VAL A 63 1.50 6.68 -4.31
CA VAL A 63 2.15 7.99 -4.36
C VAL A 63 1.63 8.78 -5.55
N HIS A 64 0.85 9.83 -5.27
CA HIS A 64 0.15 10.57 -6.31
C HIS A 64 1.02 11.67 -6.95
N ARG A 65 0.41 12.43 -7.87
CA ARG A 65 1.07 13.40 -8.73
C ARG A 65 1.88 14.43 -7.94
N ARG A 66 3.14 14.62 -8.36
CA ARG A 66 4.10 15.57 -7.76
C ARG A 66 4.38 15.32 -6.27
N ALA A 67 3.92 14.20 -5.72
CA ALA A 67 4.22 13.82 -4.35
C ALA A 67 5.63 13.21 -4.25
N SER A 68 6.15 13.12 -3.03
CA SER A 68 7.41 12.45 -2.75
C SER A 68 7.29 11.38 -1.68
N LEU A 69 7.96 10.25 -1.90
CA LEU A 69 8.07 9.17 -0.94
C LEU A 69 9.55 8.88 -0.66
N ARG A 70 9.91 8.84 0.62
CA ARG A 70 11.19 8.34 1.10
C ARG A 70 10.97 7.17 2.05
N MET A 71 11.59 6.05 1.77
CA MET A 71 11.58 4.86 2.62
C MET A 71 13.00 4.51 3.06
N ASN A 72 13.19 4.28 4.35
CA ASN A 72 14.44 3.82 4.93
C ASN A 72 14.17 2.74 5.98
N GLY A 73 14.67 1.53 5.77
CA GLY A 73 14.44 0.44 6.73
C GLY A 73 12.99 -0.01 6.81
N ALA A 74 12.15 0.28 5.81
CA ALA A 74 10.72 -0.01 5.85
C ALA A 74 10.42 -1.45 5.38
N LYS A 75 9.32 -2.04 5.86
CA LYS A 75 8.79 -3.30 5.35
C LYS A 75 7.36 -3.10 4.85
N ILE A 76 7.14 -3.38 3.56
CA ILE A 76 5.85 -3.25 2.90
C ILE A 76 5.40 -4.64 2.46
N ASP A 77 4.25 -5.09 2.93
CA ASP A 77 3.71 -6.39 2.53
C ASP A 77 3.01 -6.31 1.15
N GLY A 78 2.54 -5.12 0.76
CA GLY A 78 1.97 -4.83 -0.55
C GLY A 78 2.95 -4.24 -1.57
N ASN A 79 2.40 -3.48 -2.52
CA ASN A 79 3.11 -2.82 -3.61
C ASN A 79 3.43 -1.36 -3.28
N VAL A 80 4.44 -0.79 -3.94
CA VAL A 80 4.68 0.66 -3.99
C VAL A 80 4.35 1.17 -5.39
N ILE A 81 3.29 1.97 -5.51
CA ILE A 81 2.72 2.43 -6.77
C ILE A 81 2.90 3.95 -6.90
N SER A 82 3.46 4.40 -8.02
CA SER A 82 3.55 5.81 -8.41
C SER A 82 2.56 6.12 -9.51
N GLU A 83 1.73 7.14 -9.28
CA GLU A 83 0.86 7.78 -10.27
C GLU A 83 1.33 9.21 -10.54
N GLY A 84 2.63 9.34 -10.83
CA GLY A 84 3.25 10.59 -11.25
C GLY A 84 3.95 11.33 -10.12
N ALA A 85 4.49 10.59 -9.15
CA ALA A 85 5.33 11.12 -8.10
C ALA A 85 6.50 11.94 -8.70
N SER A 86 6.90 13.02 -8.04
CA SER A 86 8.11 13.73 -8.42
C SER A 86 9.37 13.00 -7.98
N GLN A 87 9.27 12.22 -6.90
CA GLN A 87 10.39 11.45 -6.35
C GLN A 87 9.93 10.24 -5.55
N ILE A 88 10.55 9.09 -5.79
CA ILE A 88 10.48 7.92 -4.93
C ILE A 88 11.91 7.47 -4.62
N HIS A 89 12.24 7.43 -3.33
CA HIS A 89 13.55 6.97 -2.84
C HIS A 89 13.36 5.86 -1.82
N ILE A 90 13.78 4.65 -2.16
CA ILE A 90 13.63 3.46 -1.32
C ILE A 90 15.03 2.94 -0.97
N SER A 91 15.29 2.76 0.33
CA SER A 91 16.59 2.35 0.84
C SER A 91 16.47 1.32 1.96
N ASN A 92 17.32 0.30 1.95
CA ASN A 92 17.45 -0.69 3.02
C ASN A 92 16.10 -1.31 3.43
N SER A 93 15.21 -1.56 2.48
CA SER A 93 13.81 -1.91 2.75
C SER A 93 13.49 -3.32 2.22
N ARG A 94 12.31 -3.83 2.61
CA ARG A 94 11.73 -5.04 2.04
C ARG A 94 10.34 -4.73 1.49
N ILE A 95 10.07 -5.18 0.27
CA ILE A 95 8.78 -5.04 -0.40
C ILE A 95 8.38 -6.44 -0.87
N ASP A 96 7.32 -6.99 -0.29
CA ASP A 96 6.87 -8.34 -0.61
C ASP A 96 6.05 -8.35 -1.94
N GLY A 97 5.63 -7.17 -2.42
CA GLY A 97 5.01 -6.96 -3.73
C GLY A 97 5.94 -6.37 -4.80
N ASN A 98 5.36 -5.55 -5.69
CA ASN A 98 6.03 -4.86 -6.77
C ASN A 98 6.38 -3.40 -6.43
N ILE A 99 7.32 -2.83 -7.18
CA ILE A 99 7.47 -1.38 -7.32
C ILE A 99 6.99 -1.00 -8.73
N GLU A 100 5.95 -0.16 -8.82
CA GLU A 100 5.30 0.18 -10.08
C GLU A 100 5.25 1.70 -10.28
N ALA A 101 6.08 2.22 -11.18
CA ALA A 101 5.92 3.58 -11.69
C ALA A 101 5.07 3.58 -12.95
N LYS A 102 3.74 3.66 -12.77
CA LYS A 102 2.73 3.57 -13.83
C LYS A 102 2.71 4.79 -14.75
N THR A 103 3.20 5.93 -14.27
CA THR A 103 3.39 7.13 -15.09
C THR A 103 4.75 7.75 -14.81
N TYR A 104 5.13 8.71 -15.64
CA TYR A 104 6.44 9.38 -15.55
C TYR A 104 6.77 9.84 -14.12
N THR A 105 7.82 9.23 -13.57
CA THR A 105 8.40 9.54 -12.27
C THR A 105 9.87 9.93 -12.50
N PRO A 106 10.21 11.23 -12.50
CA PRO A 106 11.54 11.69 -12.93
C PRO A 106 12.68 11.20 -12.03
N SER A 107 12.38 10.84 -10.78
CA SER A 107 13.35 10.28 -9.84
C SER A 107 12.79 9.03 -9.16
N LEU A 108 13.12 7.85 -9.68
CA LEU A 108 12.89 6.57 -9.03
C LEU A 108 14.24 5.97 -8.63
N THR A 109 14.53 5.95 -7.32
CA THR A 109 15.77 5.38 -6.76
C THR A 109 15.46 4.26 -5.78
N VAL A 110 16.07 3.09 -5.97
CA VAL A 110 15.91 1.92 -5.11
C VAL A 110 17.29 1.36 -4.80
N SER A 111 17.68 1.26 -3.51
CA SER A 111 19.00 0.75 -3.12
C SER A 111 18.94 -0.14 -1.89
N GLY A 112 19.78 -1.18 -1.83
CA GLY A 112 19.84 -2.07 -0.66
C GLY A 112 18.51 -2.74 -0.34
N THR A 113 17.63 -2.93 -1.32
CA THR A 113 16.23 -3.32 -1.10
C THR A 113 15.97 -4.72 -1.65
N ALA A 114 15.22 -5.53 -0.90
CA ALA A 114 14.66 -6.78 -1.37
C ALA A 114 13.24 -6.54 -1.91
N VAL A 115 12.99 -6.96 -3.15
CA VAL A 115 11.69 -6.89 -3.81
C VAL A 115 11.33 -8.31 -4.24
N ASP A 116 10.29 -8.88 -3.64
CA ASP A 116 9.87 -10.25 -3.95
C ASP A 116 9.15 -10.30 -5.32
N GLY A 117 8.53 -9.18 -5.73
CA GLY A 117 7.90 -9.00 -7.04
C GLY A 117 8.82 -8.36 -8.10
N ASN A 118 8.19 -7.59 -8.99
CA ASN A 118 8.84 -6.90 -10.11
C ASN A 118 9.13 -5.43 -9.80
N ILE A 119 10.03 -4.82 -10.57
CA ILE A 119 10.13 -3.37 -10.68
C ILE A 119 9.72 -2.96 -12.10
N VAL A 120 8.62 -2.24 -12.23
CA VAL A 120 8.04 -1.79 -13.50
C VAL A 120 8.03 -0.27 -13.57
N CYS A 121 8.44 0.29 -14.69
CA CYS A 121 8.57 1.73 -14.92
C CYS A 121 8.07 2.07 -16.32
N GLU A 122 7.11 2.99 -16.42
CA GLU A 122 6.52 3.43 -17.69
C GLU A 122 6.83 4.91 -17.98
N ASP A 123 6.42 5.38 -19.16
CA ASP A 123 6.56 6.76 -19.65
C ASP A 123 7.97 7.35 -19.57
N GLY A 124 9.00 6.51 -19.72
CA GLY A 124 10.39 6.95 -19.64
C GLY A 124 10.90 7.26 -18.25
N THR A 125 10.19 6.79 -17.23
CA THR A 125 10.74 6.62 -15.90
C THR A 125 12.01 5.77 -15.96
N ARG A 126 13.09 6.29 -15.38
CA ARG A 126 14.35 5.56 -15.26
C ARG A 126 14.55 5.12 -13.82
N LEU A 127 14.68 3.82 -13.61
CA LEU A 127 15.15 3.27 -12.35
C LEU A 127 16.65 3.54 -12.18
N LYS A 128 17.03 4.09 -11.03
CA LYS A 128 18.41 4.10 -10.55
C LYS A 128 18.49 3.22 -9.31
N GLY A 129 19.49 2.36 -9.22
CA GLY A 129 19.62 1.51 -8.04
C GLY A 129 20.89 0.71 -7.96
N SER A 130 21.20 0.25 -6.76
CA SER A 130 22.37 -0.56 -6.46
C SER A 130 22.10 -1.49 -5.28
N ASN A 131 22.73 -2.67 -5.28
CA ASN A 131 22.64 -3.65 -4.19
C ASN A 131 21.19 -4.08 -3.88
N ASN A 132 20.36 -4.21 -4.91
CA ASN A 132 19.00 -4.74 -4.75
C ASN A 132 18.97 -6.22 -5.08
N ARG A 133 18.07 -6.93 -4.41
CA ARG A 133 17.63 -8.27 -4.81
C ARG A 133 16.20 -8.14 -5.30
N VAL A 134 15.97 -8.50 -6.55
CA VAL A 134 14.63 -8.52 -7.16
C VAL A 134 14.40 -9.96 -7.60
N ASP A 135 13.40 -10.60 -7.01
CA ASP A 135 13.09 -12.00 -7.33
C ASP A 135 12.28 -12.11 -8.64
N GLY A 136 11.56 -11.05 -9.01
CA GLY A 136 10.94 -10.89 -10.32
C GLY A 136 11.84 -10.18 -11.36
N ASN A 137 11.20 -9.54 -12.33
CA ASN A 137 11.86 -8.82 -13.42
C ASN A 137 11.98 -7.32 -13.15
N ILE A 138 12.98 -6.70 -13.78
CA ILE A 138 13.10 -5.24 -13.85
C ILE A 138 12.81 -4.81 -15.28
N GLU A 139 11.80 -3.95 -15.45
CA GLU A 139 11.28 -3.56 -16.75
C GLU A 139 10.93 -2.07 -16.79
N CYS A 140 11.84 -1.27 -17.37
CA CYS A 140 11.56 0.14 -17.66
C CYS A 140 11.36 0.35 -19.16
N ARG A 141 10.21 0.91 -19.55
CA ARG A 141 9.84 1.17 -20.94
C ARG A 141 9.50 2.64 -21.16
N ASN A 142 9.70 3.08 -22.40
CA ASN A 142 9.01 4.25 -22.94
C ASN A 142 7.74 3.74 -23.62
N LYS A 143 6.56 4.04 -23.06
CA LYS A 143 5.28 3.83 -23.74
C LYS A 143 4.73 5.17 -24.20
#